data_AF-A0A9D6M015-F1
#
_entry.id   AF-A0A9D6M015-F1
#
_cell.length_a   1.000
_cell.length_b   1.000
_cell.length_c   1.000
_cell.angle_alpha   90.00
_cell.angle_beta   90.00
_cell.angle_gamma   90.00
#
_symmetry.space_group_name_H-M   'P 1'
#
loop_
_entity.id
_entity.type
_entity.pdbx_description
1 polymer ?
#
loop_
_entity_poly.entity_id
_entity_poly.type
_entity_poly.pdbx_seq_one_letter_code
_entity_poly.pdbx_strand_id
1 'polypeptide(L)'
;YYGPKVNGHLPTHAWFTAFAPYENPQIVVTVFIAGGGEGSEIAAPVAADILRAYYRLPNDSALAAPAQPIAPRVSVAQPSARGIAPHRYAGKLLNEDKGGELPGIFGTVLDANGRGVNGVLVAADKCDGNPVFREITDGNGAFNFKGVYWRDTLRWCVRTLAPGDSEPLQILVEPYHRYIVQFVPTQ
;
A
#
# COMPACT_ATOMS: atom_id res chain seq x y z
N TYR A 1 -1.61 25.15 21.18
CA TYR A 1 -2.26 24.19 22.09
C TYR A 1 -1.32 23.91 23.27
N TYR A 2 -1.84 23.81 24.49
CA TYR A 2 -1.07 23.53 25.72
C TYR A 2 -1.29 22.07 26.12
N GLY A 3 -0.25 21.30 26.42
CA GLY A 3 -0.36 19.90 26.81
C GLY A 3 0.99 19.16 26.90
N PRO A 4 1.03 17.94 27.49
CA PRO A 4 2.23 17.12 27.57
C PRO A 4 2.78 16.81 26.18
N LYS A 5 4.08 16.94 25.98
CA LYS A 5 4.72 16.69 24.67
C LYS A 5 5.29 15.26 24.64
N VAL A 6 5.14 14.58 23.52
CA VAL A 6 5.81 13.32 23.20
C VAL A 6 6.88 13.63 22.14
N ASN A 7 8.15 13.33 22.42
CA ASN A 7 9.28 13.66 21.54
C ASN A 7 9.33 15.14 21.08
N GLY A 8 9.00 16.07 21.98
CA GLY A 8 8.99 17.51 21.66
C GLY A 8 7.78 18.01 20.87
N HIS A 9 6.90 17.11 20.42
CA HIS A 9 5.68 17.41 19.68
C HIS A 9 4.45 17.27 20.57
N LEU A 10 3.39 18.02 20.26
CA LEU A 10 2.09 17.77 20.88
C LEU A 10 1.51 16.44 20.36
N PRO A 11 0.72 15.71 21.16
CA PRO A 11 0.09 14.47 20.73
C PRO A 11 -0.78 14.72 19.49
N THR A 12 -0.69 13.83 18.50
CA THR A 12 -1.57 13.87 17.34
C THR A 12 -3.01 13.56 17.75
N HIS A 13 -3.98 14.23 17.13
CA HIS A 13 -5.40 13.99 17.35
C HIS A 13 -5.90 12.96 16.33
N ALA A 14 -6.75 12.02 16.75
CA ALA A 14 -7.41 11.09 15.84
C ALA A 14 -8.77 11.66 15.43
N TRP A 15 -9.00 11.82 14.12
CA TRP A 15 -10.27 12.27 13.57
C TRP A 15 -10.71 11.34 12.46
N PHE A 16 -12.02 11.10 12.37
CA PHE A 16 -12.60 10.37 11.27
C PHE A 16 -14.02 10.90 11.00
N THR A 17 -14.41 11.00 9.74
CA THR A 17 -15.79 11.34 9.35
C THR A 17 -16.30 10.32 8.34
N ALA A 18 -17.50 9.81 8.59
CA ALA A 18 -18.22 8.92 7.68
C ALA A 18 -19.66 9.36 7.50
N PHE A 19 -20.25 8.94 6.39
CA PHE A 19 -21.69 9.02 6.16
C PHE A 19 -22.20 7.67 5.63
N ALA A 20 -23.45 7.34 5.91
CA ALA A 20 -24.04 6.09 5.47
C ALA A 20 -25.58 6.20 5.31
N PRO A 21 -26.20 5.38 4.44
CA PRO A 21 -25.56 4.58 3.38
C PRO A 21 -25.00 5.47 2.26
N TYR A 22 -24.27 4.89 1.29
CA TYR A 22 -23.62 5.66 0.21
C TYR A 22 -24.64 6.27 -0.75
N GLU A 23 -25.61 5.48 -1.22
CA GLU A 23 -26.56 5.86 -2.27
C GLU A 23 -27.59 6.89 -1.79
N ASN A 24 -28.00 6.82 -0.52
CA ASN A 24 -28.97 7.73 0.08
C ASN A 24 -28.61 8.00 1.56
N PRO A 25 -27.66 8.92 1.84
CA PRO A 25 -27.14 9.15 3.19
C PRO A 25 -28.22 9.54 4.20
N GLN A 26 -28.23 8.84 5.34
CA GLN A 26 -29.18 9.05 6.44
C GLN A 26 -28.49 9.60 7.70
N ILE A 27 -27.19 9.35 7.85
CA ILE A 27 -26.40 9.77 9.00
C ILE A 27 -25.00 10.21 8.57
N VAL A 28 -24.48 11.24 9.23
CA VAL A 28 -23.06 11.64 9.22
C VAL A 28 -22.51 11.50 10.64
N VAL A 29 -21.35 10.89 10.79
CA VAL A 29 -20.66 10.70 12.07
C VAL A 29 -19.27 11.31 11.94
N THR A 30 -18.93 12.25 12.81
CA THR A 30 -17.57 12.76 12.99
C THR A 30 -17.10 12.37 14.39
N VAL A 31 -16.00 11.62 14.44
CA VAL A 31 -15.32 11.24 15.69
C VAL A 31 -14.04 12.05 15.81
N PHE A 32 -13.89 12.73 16.95
CA PHE A 32 -12.71 13.47 17.35
C PHE A 32 -12.20 12.90 18.66
N ILE A 33 -10.92 12.52 18.72
CA ILE A 33 -10.28 12.06 19.95
C ILE A 33 -9.00 12.86 20.18
N ALA A 34 -9.03 13.71 21.21
CA ALA A 34 -7.87 14.52 21.60
C ALA A 34 -6.73 13.61 22.07
N GLY A 35 -5.54 13.75 21.45
CA GLY A 35 -4.40 12.91 21.76
C GLY A 35 -4.59 11.45 21.37
N GLY A 36 -5.60 11.17 20.55
CA GLY A 36 -5.95 9.81 20.12
C GLY A 36 -5.04 9.25 19.03
N GLY A 37 -4.02 9.96 18.56
CA GLY A 37 -3.11 9.41 17.56
C GLY A 37 -3.71 9.43 16.15
N GLU A 38 -3.78 8.26 15.52
CA GLU A 38 -4.17 8.08 14.11
C GLU A 38 -5.71 7.93 13.94
N GLY A 39 -6.26 8.62 12.94
CA GLY A 39 -7.70 8.59 12.66
C GLY A 39 -8.23 7.21 12.26
N SER A 40 -7.52 6.48 11.39
CA SER A 40 -7.87 5.13 10.92
C SER A 40 -7.81 4.06 12.01
N GLU A 41 -6.89 4.18 12.95
CA GLU A 41 -6.71 3.19 14.02
C GLU A 41 -7.65 3.43 15.19
N ILE A 42 -7.90 4.70 15.55
CA ILE A 42 -8.58 5.04 16.81
C ILE A 42 -9.97 5.64 16.58
N ALA A 43 -10.11 6.61 15.68
CA ALA A 43 -11.40 7.27 15.45
C ALA A 43 -12.35 6.47 14.52
N ALA A 44 -11.80 5.75 13.54
CA ALA A 44 -12.59 5.00 12.57
C ALA A 44 -13.32 3.78 13.19
N PRO A 45 -12.71 2.96 14.08
CA PRO A 45 -13.44 1.88 14.75
C PRO A 45 -14.59 2.38 15.64
N VAL A 46 -14.42 3.52 16.30
CA VAL A 46 -15.50 4.17 17.08
C VAL A 46 -16.63 4.61 16.16
N ALA A 47 -16.32 5.20 15.00
CA ALA A 47 -17.34 5.54 14.01
C ALA A 47 -18.07 4.29 13.49
N ALA A 48 -17.36 3.18 13.29
CA ALA A 48 -17.97 1.91 12.92
C ALA A 48 -18.94 1.38 13.98
N ASP A 49 -18.58 1.44 15.27
CA ASP A 49 -19.46 1.03 16.37
C ASP A 49 -20.72 1.88 16.44
N ILE A 50 -20.60 3.20 16.24
CA ILE A 50 -21.74 4.12 16.16
C ILE A 50 -22.66 3.73 15.00
N LEU A 51 -22.10 3.49 13.81
CA LEU A 51 -22.89 3.09 12.64
C LEU A 51 -23.54 1.71 12.83
N ARG A 52 -22.85 0.74 13.43
CA ARG A 52 -23.45 -0.57 13.78
C ARG A 52 -24.63 -0.40 14.73
N ALA A 53 -24.48 0.41 15.78
CA ALA A 53 -25.56 0.70 16.71
C ALA A 53 -26.74 1.38 16.01
N TYR A 54 -26.48 2.35 15.13
CA TYR A 54 -27.51 3.07 14.37
C TYR A 54 -28.33 2.12 13.47
N TYR A 55 -27.66 1.22 12.74
CA TYR A 55 -28.31 0.23 11.87
C TYR A 55 -28.72 -1.07 12.57
N ARG A 56 -28.53 -1.18 13.90
CA ARG A 56 -28.79 -2.39 14.69
C ARG A 56 -28.10 -3.64 14.13
N LEU A 57 -26.86 -3.49 13.68
CA LEU A 57 -26.03 -4.58 13.18
C LEU A 57 -25.34 -5.31 14.35
N PRO A 58 -25.14 -6.63 14.27
CA PRO A 58 -24.26 -7.36 15.19
C PRO A 58 -22.84 -6.76 15.21
N ASN A 59 -22.19 -6.76 16.37
CA ASN A 59 -20.83 -6.21 16.56
C ASN A 59 -19.78 -6.87 15.64
N ASP A 60 -19.96 -8.15 15.33
CA ASP A 60 -19.05 -8.93 14.48
C ASP A 60 -19.46 -8.92 12.99
N SER A 61 -20.46 -8.12 12.62
CA SER A 61 -20.86 -8.00 11.23
C SER A 61 -19.71 -7.43 10.43
N ALA A 62 -19.32 -8.14 9.37
CA ALA A 62 -18.40 -7.60 8.38
C ALA A 62 -18.99 -6.29 7.85
N LEU A 63 -18.33 -5.17 8.15
CA LEU A 63 -18.53 -3.93 7.41
C LEU A 63 -18.27 -4.29 5.96
N ALA A 64 -19.24 -4.05 5.09
CA ALA A 64 -19.33 -4.55 3.72
C ALA A 64 -17.96 -4.88 3.11
N ALA A 65 -17.82 -6.11 2.59
CA ALA A 65 -16.63 -6.51 1.84
C ALA A 65 -16.25 -5.35 0.91
N PRO A 66 -14.99 -4.86 0.94
CA PRO A 66 -14.60 -3.73 0.12
C PRO A 66 -15.11 -4.04 -1.28
N ALA A 67 -15.94 -3.16 -1.84
CA ALA A 67 -16.37 -3.28 -3.21
C ALA A 67 -15.06 -3.33 -3.99
N GLN A 68 -14.68 -4.53 -4.43
CA GLN A 68 -13.44 -4.68 -5.17
C GLN A 68 -13.59 -3.69 -6.32
N PRO A 69 -12.61 -2.79 -6.53
CA PRO A 69 -12.61 -2.00 -7.75
C PRO A 69 -12.81 -3.01 -8.88
N ILE A 70 -13.83 -2.80 -9.71
CA ILE A 70 -14.00 -3.61 -10.92
C ILE A 70 -12.76 -3.31 -11.74
N ALA A 71 -11.71 -4.11 -11.57
CA ALA A 71 -10.50 -3.96 -12.32
C ALA A 71 -10.93 -4.18 -13.78
N PRO A 72 -10.75 -3.19 -14.69
CA PRO A 72 -11.00 -3.43 -16.09
C PRO A 72 -10.18 -4.65 -16.47
N ARG A 73 -10.84 -5.65 -17.06
CA ARG A 73 -10.21 -6.90 -17.49
C ARG A 73 -9.35 -6.58 -18.71
N VAL A 74 -8.21 -5.93 -18.50
CA VAL A 74 -7.17 -5.74 -19.50
C VAL A 74 -6.49 -7.09 -19.62
N SER A 75 -6.92 -7.89 -20.60
CA SER A 75 -6.16 -9.04 -21.07
C SER A 75 -4.87 -8.50 -21.69
N VAL A 76 -3.82 -8.38 -20.89
CA VAL A 76 -2.47 -8.25 -21.41
C VAL A 76 -2.10 -9.65 -21.87
N ALA A 77 -1.96 -9.82 -23.19
CA ALA A 77 -1.47 -11.05 -23.77
C ALA A 77 -0.17 -11.47 -23.06
N GLN A 78 -0.20 -12.64 -22.43
CA GLN A 78 0.94 -13.22 -21.76
C GLN A 78 1.99 -13.57 -22.82
N PRO A 79 3.21 -12.99 -22.79
CA PRO A 79 4.27 -13.47 -23.64
C PRO A 79 4.64 -14.87 -23.17
N SER A 80 4.41 -15.85 -24.04
CA SER A 80 4.86 -17.22 -23.92
C SER A 80 6.36 -17.27 -23.62
N ALA A 81 6.72 -18.14 -22.68
CA ALA A 81 8.08 -18.53 -22.31
C ALA A 81 9.07 -18.50 -23.48
N ARG A 82 10.11 -17.66 -23.38
CA ARG A 82 11.32 -17.73 -24.21
C ARG A 82 12.54 -17.26 -23.44
N GLY A 83 13.44 -18.21 -23.18
CA GLY A 83 14.88 -17.98 -22.92
C GLY A 83 15.21 -17.45 -21.53
N ILE A 84 16.20 -18.08 -20.89
CA ILE A 84 16.91 -17.51 -19.73
C ILE A 84 17.79 -16.37 -20.27
N ALA A 85 17.16 -15.25 -20.64
CA ALA A 85 17.91 -14.00 -20.74
C ALA A 85 18.25 -13.58 -19.30
N PRO A 86 19.49 -13.11 -19.02
CA PRO A 86 19.81 -12.61 -17.70
C PRO A 86 18.86 -11.46 -17.36
N HIS A 87 18.21 -11.55 -16.19
CA HIS A 87 17.36 -10.49 -15.66
C HIS A 87 18.12 -9.18 -15.68
N ARG A 88 17.52 -8.12 -16.22
CA ARG A 88 18.19 -6.82 -16.43
C ARG A 88 18.40 -6.04 -15.14
N TYR A 89 17.58 -6.28 -14.12
CA TYR A 89 17.66 -5.60 -12.83
C TYR A 89 17.69 -6.58 -11.67
N ALA A 90 18.32 -6.17 -10.57
CA ALA A 90 18.27 -6.85 -9.28
C ALA A 90 17.70 -5.91 -8.21
N GLY A 91 16.70 -6.40 -7.47
CA GLY A 91 16.05 -5.65 -6.39
C GLY A 91 16.72 -5.87 -5.04
N LYS A 92 16.78 -4.82 -4.22
CA LYS A 92 17.26 -4.86 -2.84
C LYS A 92 16.34 -4.06 -1.92
N LEU A 93 16.06 -4.59 -0.73
CA LEU A 93 15.47 -3.82 0.38
C LEU A 93 16.54 -2.91 1.00
N LEU A 94 16.30 -1.61 1.01
CA LEU A 94 17.22 -0.61 1.55
C LEU A 94 16.88 -0.23 2.99
N ASN A 95 15.59 -0.01 3.27
CA ASN A 95 15.14 0.45 4.57
C ASN A 95 13.72 -0.03 4.88
N GLU A 96 13.40 -0.05 6.17
CA GLU A 96 12.08 -0.34 6.71
C GLU A 96 11.76 0.67 7.81
N ASP A 97 10.74 1.50 7.58
CA ASP A 97 10.29 2.52 8.52
C ASP A 97 8.99 2.10 9.22
N LYS A 98 8.94 2.30 10.53
CA LYS A 98 7.76 2.03 11.37
C LYS A 98 6.90 3.28 11.51
N GLY A 99 5.57 3.11 11.57
CA GLY A 99 4.62 4.20 11.83
C GLY A 99 3.99 4.81 10.57
N GLY A 100 3.86 4.02 9.50
CA GLY A 100 3.03 4.39 8.36
C GLY A 100 1.55 4.09 8.63
N GLU A 101 0.65 4.97 8.18
CA GLU A 101 -0.81 4.80 8.27
C GLU A 101 -1.28 3.50 7.56
N LEU A 102 -0.62 3.13 6.46
CA LEU A 102 -0.81 1.84 5.77
C LEU A 102 0.55 1.28 5.33
N PRO A 103 0.70 -0.06 5.33
CA PRO A 103 1.89 -0.65 4.77
C PRO A 103 2.00 -0.39 3.28
N GLY A 104 3.24 -0.20 2.84
CA GLY A 104 3.53 0.14 1.46
C GLY A 104 4.95 -0.18 1.08
N ILE A 105 5.14 -0.42 -0.21
CA ILE A 105 6.44 -0.67 -0.81
C ILE A 105 6.72 0.46 -1.78
N PHE A 106 7.80 1.19 -1.53
CA PHE A 106 8.22 2.35 -2.29
C PHE A 106 9.60 2.08 -2.84
N GLY A 107 9.93 2.60 -4.01
CA GLY A 107 11.27 2.36 -4.51
C GLY A 107 11.66 3.16 -5.72
N THR A 108 12.87 2.87 -6.17
CA THR A 108 13.47 3.49 -7.36
C THR A 108 14.08 2.42 -8.26
N VAL A 109 14.00 2.64 -9.56
CA VAL A 109 14.78 1.90 -10.57
C VAL A 109 15.87 2.85 -11.07
N LEU A 110 17.13 2.44 -10.92
CA LEU A 110 18.30 3.23 -11.31
C LEU A 110 19.06 2.60 -12.48
N ASP A 111 19.81 3.41 -13.21
CA ASP A 111 20.81 2.98 -14.18
C ASP A 111 22.16 2.70 -13.50
N ALA A 112 23.17 2.30 -14.28
CA ALA A 112 24.52 2.00 -13.79
C ALA A 112 25.25 3.22 -13.19
N ASN A 113 24.76 4.44 -13.48
CA ASN A 113 25.30 5.69 -12.95
C ASN A 113 24.51 6.20 -11.73
N GLY A 114 23.53 5.43 -11.24
CA GLY A 114 22.66 5.80 -10.13
C GLY A 114 21.56 6.80 -10.48
N ARG A 115 21.26 7.01 -11.76
CA ARG A 115 20.18 7.92 -12.21
C ARG A 115 18.86 7.17 -12.34
N GLY A 116 17.77 7.82 -11.99
CA GLY A 116 16.42 7.29 -12.15
C GLY A 116 16.09 6.91 -13.59
N VAL A 117 15.53 5.72 -13.80
CA VAL A 117 15.08 5.26 -15.11
C VAL A 117 13.58 5.45 -15.23
N ASN A 118 13.15 6.37 -16.10
CA ASN A 118 11.74 6.59 -16.42
C ASN A 118 11.16 5.46 -17.27
N GLY A 119 9.87 5.17 -17.10
CA GLY A 119 9.14 4.29 -18.00
C GLY A 119 9.30 2.79 -17.73
N VAL A 120 9.87 2.41 -16.58
CA VAL A 120 9.98 1.00 -16.17
C VAL A 120 8.68 0.57 -15.51
N LEU A 121 8.05 -0.47 -16.05
CA LEU A 121 6.90 -1.11 -15.42
C LEU A 121 7.38 -1.96 -14.24
N VAL A 122 6.89 -1.62 -13.05
CA VAL A 122 7.10 -2.36 -11.80
C VAL A 122 5.77 -2.96 -11.37
N ALA A 123 5.81 -4.17 -10.82
CA ALA A 123 4.64 -4.86 -10.31
C ALA A 123 4.88 -5.42 -8.90
N ALA A 124 3.80 -5.51 -8.12
CA ALA A 124 3.78 -6.24 -6.87
C ALA A 124 2.63 -7.27 -6.85
N ASP A 125 2.91 -8.46 -6.36
CA ASP A 125 1.95 -9.57 -6.23
C ASP A 125 2.23 -10.46 -5.03
N LYS A 126 1.40 -11.49 -4.86
CA LYS A 126 1.45 -12.45 -3.75
C LYS A 126 2.50 -13.55 -3.98
N CYS A 127 3.53 -13.28 -4.77
CA CYS A 127 4.54 -14.23 -5.23
C CYS A 127 3.98 -15.38 -6.10
N ASP A 128 2.82 -15.17 -6.70
CA ASP A 128 2.12 -16.14 -7.56
C ASP A 128 2.22 -15.79 -9.05
N GLY A 129 2.81 -14.65 -9.38
CA GLY A 129 2.94 -14.18 -10.75
C GLY A 129 1.76 -13.36 -11.27
N ASN A 130 0.73 -13.10 -10.45
CA ASN A 130 -0.46 -12.34 -10.83
C ASN A 130 -0.43 -10.94 -10.20
N PRO A 131 -0.06 -9.88 -10.97
CA PRO A 131 0.09 -8.53 -10.43
C PRO A 131 -1.18 -8.01 -9.74
N VAL A 132 -1.04 -7.63 -8.48
CA VAL A 132 -2.06 -6.87 -7.74
C VAL A 132 -1.86 -5.37 -7.97
N PHE A 133 -0.60 -4.93 -7.97
CA PHE A 133 -0.21 -3.56 -8.26
C PHE A 133 0.67 -3.49 -9.51
N ARG A 134 0.53 -2.40 -10.26
CA ARG A 134 1.34 -2.07 -11.43
C ARG A 134 1.54 -0.56 -11.49
N GLU A 135 2.77 -0.12 -11.66
CA GLU A 135 3.11 1.30 -11.80
C GLU A 135 4.26 1.45 -12.79
N ILE A 136 4.31 2.62 -13.44
CA ILE A 136 5.38 2.98 -14.36
C ILE A 136 6.23 4.04 -13.66
N THR A 137 7.54 3.84 -13.62
CA THR A 137 8.45 4.76 -12.94
C THR A 137 8.42 6.17 -13.53
N ASP A 138 8.49 7.17 -12.64
CA ASP A 138 8.52 8.59 -13.01
C ASP A 138 9.90 9.07 -13.50
N GLY A 139 10.09 10.38 -13.70
CA GLY A 139 11.35 10.96 -14.18
C GLY A 139 12.56 10.72 -13.26
N ASN A 140 12.31 10.40 -11.99
CA ASN A 140 13.33 10.05 -11.00
C ASN A 140 13.45 8.53 -10.80
N GLY A 141 12.78 7.73 -11.63
CA GLY A 141 12.75 6.29 -11.51
C GLY A 141 11.88 5.78 -10.35
N ALA A 142 11.05 6.63 -9.74
CA ALA A 142 10.31 6.29 -8.53
C ALA A 142 8.99 5.55 -8.81
N PHE A 143 8.61 4.65 -7.90
CA PHE A 143 7.32 3.97 -7.85
C PHE A 143 6.86 3.76 -6.40
N ASN A 144 5.55 3.61 -6.19
CA ASN A 144 4.88 3.65 -4.90
C ASN A 144 3.64 2.73 -4.84
N PHE A 145 3.76 1.57 -4.21
CA PHE A 145 2.63 0.71 -3.88
C PHE A 145 2.13 1.00 -2.46
N LYS A 146 0.98 1.66 -2.35
CA LYS A 146 0.29 1.91 -1.08
C LYS A 146 -0.78 0.86 -0.84
N GLY A 147 -1.07 0.54 0.42
CA GLY A 147 -2.13 -0.40 0.76
C GLY A 147 -1.75 -1.85 0.45
N VAL A 148 -0.46 -2.18 0.58
CA VAL A 148 0.04 -3.55 0.43
C VAL A 148 -0.42 -4.34 1.67
N TYR A 149 -1.64 -4.89 1.59
CA TYR A 149 -2.37 -5.31 2.77
C TYR A 149 -1.85 -6.66 3.32
N TRP A 150 -1.35 -6.66 4.55
CA TRP A 150 -0.78 -7.84 5.21
C TRP A 150 -1.79 -8.97 5.43
N ARG A 151 -3.09 -8.66 5.51
CA ARG A 151 -4.15 -9.69 5.66
C ARG A 151 -4.38 -10.50 4.38
N ASP A 152 -3.98 -9.97 3.23
CA ASP A 152 -4.04 -10.68 1.97
C ASP A 152 -2.94 -11.75 1.88
N THR A 153 -1.73 -11.36 2.29
CA THR A 153 -0.55 -12.21 2.44
C THR A 153 0.51 -11.44 3.22
N LEU A 154 1.27 -12.13 4.07
CA LEU A 154 2.45 -11.55 4.71
C LEU A 154 3.61 -11.45 3.71
N ARG A 155 3.65 -12.30 2.68
CA ARG A 155 4.75 -12.34 1.71
C ARG A 155 4.33 -11.69 0.41
N TRP A 156 5.00 -10.61 0.06
CA TRP A 156 4.84 -9.88 -1.18
C TRP A 156 6.08 -10.00 -2.05
N CYS A 157 5.89 -10.08 -3.36
CA CYS A 157 6.96 -10.07 -4.35
C CYS A 157 6.87 -8.81 -5.18
N VAL A 158 7.99 -8.10 -5.34
CA VAL A 158 8.11 -6.92 -6.21
C VAL A 158 9.11 -7.18 -7.31
N ARG A 159 8.78 -6.81 -8.55
CA ARG A 159 9.67 -6.99 -9.70
C ARG A 159 9.50 -5.93 -10.77
N THR A 160 10.56 -5.69 -11.52
CA THR A 160 10.49 -4.99 -12.81
C THR A 160 10.00 -5.96 -13.90
N LEU A 161 9.30 -5.45 -14.91
CA LEU A 161 8.70 -6.25 -15.99
C LEU A 161 9.14 -5.81 -17.39
N ALA A 162 9.24 -4.50 -17.64
CA ALA A 162 9.61 -3.95 -18.94
C ALA A 162 10.13 -2.50 -18.78
N PRO A 163 11.09 -2.02 -19.60
CA PRO A 163 11.83 -2.72 -20.64
C PRO A 163 12.99 -3.60 -20.11
N GLY A 164 12.97 -3.92 -18.82
CA GLY A 164 13.82 -4.93 -18.21
C GLY A 164 13.08 -5.59 -17.07
N ASP A 165 13.31 -6.88 -16.92
CA ASP A 165 12.74 -7.70 -15.87
C ASP A 165 13.76 -7.96 -14.76
N SER A 166 13.25 -8.39 -13.61
CA SER A 166 14.05 -8.79 -12.46
C SER A 166 13.51 -10.07 -11.85
N GLU A 167 14.37 -10.79 -11.14
CA GLU A 167 13.89 -11.73 -10.12
C GLU A 167 12.96 -11.01 -9.12
N PRO A 168 11.98 -11.71 -8.53
CA PRO A 168 11.11 -11.12 -7.53
C PRO A 168 11.87 -10.88 -6.21
N LEU A 169 11.86 -9.63 -5.75
CA LEU A 169 12.28 -9.29 -4.40
C LEU A 169 11.13 -9.62 -3.43
N GLN A 170 11.37 -10.58 -2.53
CA GLN A 170 10.43 -10.95 -1.48
C GLN A 170 10.51 -10.00 -0.30
N ILE A 171 9.36 -9.53 0.17
CA ILE A 171 9.21 -8.67 1.34
C ILE A 171 8.19 -9.30 2.27
N LEU A 172 8.57 -9.49 3.52
CA LEU A 172 7.65 -9.86 4.58
C LEU A 172 7.03 -8.58 5.13
N VAL A 173 5.76 -8.35 4.84
CA VAL A 173 5.04 -7.13 5.18
C VAL A 173 4.41 -7.24 6.56
N GLU A 174 4.71 -6.27 7.40
CA GLU A 174 4.11 -6.07 8.72
C GLU A 174 3.13 -4.88 8.70
N PRO A 175 2.12 -4.87 9.60
CA PRO A 175 1.21 -3.73 9.74
C PRO A 175 1.99 -2.44 10.02
N TYR A 176 1.58 -1.33 9.40
CA TYR A 176 2.14 0.01 9.63
C TYR A 176 3.63 0.19 9.27
N HIS A 177 4.19 -0.67 8.42
CA HIS A 177 5.57 -0.59 7.95
C HIS A 177 5.68 -0.11 6.51
N ARG A 178 6.67 0.74 6.24
CA ARG A 178 7.01 1.20 4.89
C ARG A 178 8.34 0.60 4.47
N TYR A 179 8.34 -0.06 3.32
CA TYR A 179 9.53 -0.72 2.77
C TYR A 179 10.09 0.12 1.63
N ILE A 180 11.37 0.48 1.72
CA ILE A 180 12.09 1.19 0.65
C ILE A 180 12.95 0.21 -0.10
N VAL A 181 12.72 0.05 -1.39
CA VAL A 181 13.45 -0.87 -2.26
C VAL A 181 14.13 -0.13 -3.41
N GLN A 182 15.14 -0.77 -3.98
CA GLN A 182 15.84 -0.24 -5.14
C GLN A 182 16.17 -1.36 -6.12
N PHE A 183 15.97 -1.07 -7.40
CA PHE A 183 16.38 -1.93 -8.50
C PHE A 183 17.54 -1.28 -9.25
N VAL A 184 18.63 -2.02 -9.42
CA VAL A 184 19.83 -1.59 -10.17
C VAL A 184 20.15 -2.62 -11.26
N PRO A 185 20.87 -2.25 -12.34
CA PRO A 185 21.19 -3.19 -13.39
C PRO A 185 22.06 -4.33 -12.88
N THR A 186 21.81 -5.53 -13.37
CA THR A 186 22.72 -6.67 -13.22
C THR A 186 23.96 -6.43 -14.09
N GLN A 187 25.15 -6.78 -13.59
CA GLN A 187 26.41 -6.67 -14.35
C GLN A 187 26.55 -7.79 -15.38
#